data_AF-A0A7X9GDP9-F1
#
_entry.id   AF-A0A7X9GDP9-F1
#
_cell.length_a   1.000
_cell.length_b   1.000
_cell.length_c   1.000
_cell.angle_alpha   90.00
_cell.angle_beta   90.00
_cell.angle_gamma   90.00
#
_symmetry.space_group_name_H-M   'P 1'
#
loop_
_entity.id
_entity.type
_entity.pdbx_description
1 polymer ?
#
loop_
_entity_poly.entity_id
_entity_poly.type
_entity_poly.pdbx_seq_one_letter_code
_entity_poly.pdbx_strand_id
1 'polypeptide(L)'
;MLEVQELGCHNINLVSPTHVVPNILAAVKLAARQGLHIPLVYNTGGYDSLETIKLLEGVVDIYMPDMKYGEPGPASDFSKADSYPEINFAAVKEMHRQAGDLVIGENHVAIRGLLVRHLVLPGGLAGTKKVMEFLAHSISRKTYVNIMAQYRPYYKAVGHPLLGRRITDAEYREALQTAAEAGLTRIQAS
;
A
#
# COMPACT_ATOMS: atom_id res chain seq x y z
N MET A 1 7.12 -14.80 15.77
CA MET A 1 7.55 -14.97 14.36
C MET A 1 7.71 -16.43 14.02
N LEU A 2 8.59 -17.18 14.72
CA LEU A 2 8.75 -18.62 14.49
C LEU A 2 7.47 -19.42 14.76
N GLU A 3 6.73 -19.11 15.82
CA GLU A 3 5.43 -19.75 16.09
C GLU A 3 4.43 -19.57 14.93
N VAL A 4 4.36 -18.36 14.34
CA VAL A 4 3.50 -18.09 13.16
C VAL A 4 3.91 -18.95 11.97
N GLN A 5 5.22 -19.18 11.80
CA GLN A 5 5.73 -20.11 10.79
C GLN A 5 5.38 -21.57 11.11
N GLU A 6 5.51 -22.01 12.36
CA GLU A 6 5.15 -23.38 12.79
C GLU A 6 3.66 -23.68 12.60
N LEU A 7 2.81 -22.66 12.73
CA LEU A 7 1.38 -22.74 12.41
C LEU A 7 1.08 -22.88 10.91
N GLY A 8 2.11 -22.82 10.04
CA GLY A 8 1.95 -22.92 8.59
C GLY A 8 1.43 -21.65 7.93
N CYS A 9 1.55 -20.48 8.56
CA CYS A 9 1.17 -19.22 7.93
C CYS A 9 2.07 -18.90 6.73
N HIS A 10 1.47 -18.34 5.68
CA HIS A 10 2.16 -18.02 4.44
C HIS A 10 3.13 -16.83 4.53
N ASN A 11 2.94 -15.95 5.51
CA ASN A 11 3.79 -14.77 5.73
C ASN A 11 3.59 -14.21 7.16
N ILE A 12 4.44 -13.26 7.53
CA ILE A 12 4.26 -12.40 8.70
C ILE A 12 3.91 -11.00 8.20
N ASN A 13 2.70 -10.54 8.52
CA ASN A 13 2.21 -9.23 8.11
C ASN A 13 2.35 -8.19 9.21
N LEU A 14 3.29 -7.27 9.02
CA LEU A 14 3.56 -6.15 9.92
C LEU A 14 2.69 -4.98 9.51
N VAL A 15 1.69 -4.63 10.33
CA VAL A 15 0.69 -3.61 10.00
C VAL A 15 0.98 -2.29 10.72
N SER A 16 1.13 -1.22 9.94
CA SER A 16 1.56 0.12 10.37
C SER A 16 2.83 0.12 11.24
N PRO A 17 3.89 -0.61 10.85
CA PRO A 17 5.05 -0.86 11.70
C PRO A 17 6.05 0.31 11.79
N THR A 18 5.85 1.40 11.03
CA THR A 18 6.81 2.51 10.84
C THR A 18 7.48 2.99 12.13
N HIS A 19 6.69 3.17 13.19
CA HIS A 19 7.15 3.71 14.47
C HIS A 19 8.00 2.75 15.32
N VAL A 20 8.10 1.47 14.93
CA VAL A 20 8.82 0.41 15.65
C VAL A 20 9.79 -0.37 14.75
N VAL A 21 10.15 0.18 13.59
CA VAL A 21 11.07 -0.45 12.63
C VAL A 21 12.40 -0.92 13.26
N PRO A 22 13.07 -0.14 14.14
CA PRO A 22 14.31 -0.61 14.77
C PRO A 22 14.13 -1.90 15.59
N ASN A 23 13.02 -1.99 16.34
CA ASN A 23 12.70 -3.17 17.15
C ASN A 23 12.37 -4.38 16.26
N ILE A 24 11.64 -4.14 15.17
CA ILE A 24 11.32 -5.19 14.19
C ILE A 24 12.60 -5.73 13.56
N LEU A 25 13.51 -4.88 13.10
CA LEU A 25 14.78 -5.31 12.50
C LEU A 25 15.62 -6.14 13.47
N ALA A 26 15.68 -5.74 14.74
CA ALA A 26 16.35 -6.52 15.79
C ALA A 26 15.71 -7.90 15.97
N ALA A 27 14.38 -7.97 16.04
CA ALA A 27 13.64 -9.22 16.19
C ALA A 27 13.78 -10.14 14.97
N VAL A 28 13.67 -9.61 13.75
CA VAL A 28 13.82 -10.35 12.49
C VAL A 28 15.22 -10.95 12.41
N LYS A 29 16.26 -10.20 12.75
CA LYS A 29 17.65 -10.72 12.77
C LYS A 29 17.81 -11.93 13.69
N LEU A 30 17.16 -11.93 14.85
CA LEU A 30 17.19 -13.05 15.79
C LEU A 30 16.38 -14.24 15.24
N ALA A 31 15.19 -14.00 14.71
CA ALA A 31 14.33 -15.04 14.15
C ALA A 31 14.94 -15.70 12.91
N ALA A 32 15.60 -14.93 12.03
CA ALA A 32 16.31 -15.44 10.86
C ALA A 32 17.43 -16.42 11.25
N ARG A 33 18.20 -16.11 12.31
CA ARG A 33 19.22 -17.02 12.85
C ARG A 33 18.65 -18.32 13.42
N GLN A 34 17.36 -18.34 13.73
CA GLN A 34 16.62 -19.49 14.26
C GLN A 34 15.78 -20.19 13.18
N GLY A 35 15.94 -19.85 11.90
CA GLY A 35 15.29 -20.55 10.78
C GLY A 35 13.97 -19.95 10.29
N LEU A 36 13.70 -18.68 10.58
CA LEU A 36 12.60 -17.95 9.92
C LEU A 36 12.86 -17.88 8.40
N HIS A 37 11.91 -18.35 7.61
CA HIS A 37 11.99 -18.42 6.14
C HIS A 37 10.69 -18.03 5.42
N ILE A 38 9.59 -17.79 6.14
CA ILE A 38 8.36 -17.28 5.52
C ILE A 38 8.47 -15.77 5.22
N PRO A 39 7.86 -15.28 4.12
CA PRO A 39 7.93 -13.88 3.72
C PRO A 39 7.50 -12.88 4.79
N LEU A 40 8.16 -11.72 4.81
CA LEU A 40 7.77 -10.54 5.58
C LEU A 40 6.99 -9.56 4.71
N VAL A 41 5.79 -9.21 5.15
CA VAL A 41 4.94 -8.18 4.52
C VAL A 41 5.01 -6.89 5.34
N TYR A 42 5.38 -5.79 4.70
CA TYR A 42 5.36 -4.45 5.28
C TYR A 42 4.12 -3.69 4.80
N ASN A 43 3.06 -3.73 5.62
CA ASN A 43 1.78 -3.09 5.37
C ASN A 43 1.75 -1.71 6.02
N THR A 44 1.75 -0.65 5.22
CA THR A 44 1.94 0.72 5.69
C THR A 44 0.97 1.69 5.05
N GLY A 45 0.73 2.83 5.69
CA GLY A 45 0.07 3.98 5.07
C GLY A 45 0.92 4.66 3.98
N GLY A 46 2.18 4.23 3.83
CA GLY A 46 3.11 4.70 2.82
C GLY A 46 3.63 6.12 3.05
N TYR A 47 3.40 6.71 4.23
CA TYR A 47 3.98 7.99 4.64
C TYR A 47 5.27 7.77 5.45
N ASP A 48 6.05 6.77 5.04
CA ASP A 48 7.31 6.39 5.66
C ASP A 48 8.45 7.29 5.14
N SER A 49 9.44 7.56 6.00
CA SER A 49 10.64 8.26 5.55
C SER A 49 11.43 7.38 4.57
N LEU A 50 12.08 8.01 3.59
CA LEU A 50 12.86 7.28 2.59
C LEU A 50 14.04 6.54 3.23
N GLU A 51 14.63 7.10 4.29
CA GLU A 51 15.68 6.48 5.10
C GLU A 51 15.16 5.20 5.74
N THR A 52 13.94 5.22 6.28
CA THR A 52 13.31 4.04 6.89
C THR A 52 13.12 2.94 5.85
N ILE A 53 12.60 3.26 4.65
CA ILE A 53 12.41 2.26 3.59
C ILE A 53 13.74 1.69 3.11
N LYS A 54 14.80 2.50 2.99
CA LYS A 54 16.14 2.01 2.63
C LYS A 54 16.71 1.02 3.65
N LEU A 55 16.42 1.18 4.93
CA LEU A 55 16.86 0.24 5.98
C LEU A 55 16.18 -1.14 5.89
N LEU A 56 15.06 -1.24 5.17
CA LEU A 56 14.30 -2.48 4.99
C LEU A 56 14.78 -3.31 3.79
N GLU A 57 15.74 -2.80 3.01
CA GLU A 57 16.26 -3.49 1.83
C GLU A 57 16.88 -4.84 2.21
N GLY A 58 16.43 -5.90 1.52
CA GLY A 58 16.85 -7.28 1.79
C GLY A 58 16.24 -7.90 3.05
N VAL A 59 15.36 -7.19 3.76
CA VAL A 59 14.62 -7.71 4.92
C VAL A 59 13.15 -7.93 4.61
N VAL A 60 12.51 -6.96 3.96
CA VAL A 60 11.09 -7.05 3.57
C VAL A 60 10.97 -7.68 2.19
N ASP A 61 10.16 -8.72 2.09
CA ASP A 61 9.89 -9.41 0.82
C ASP A 61 8.76 -8.73 0.05
N ILE A 62 7.69 -8.33 0.75
CA ILE A 62 6.48 -7.78 0.14
C ILE A 62 6.14 -6.43 0.76
N TYR A 63 6.04 -5.40 -0.08
CA TYR A 63 5.53 -4.10 0.33
C TYR A 63 4.04 -4.00 0.02
N MET A 64 3.26 -3.56 0.99
CA MET A 64 1.82 -3.33 0.83
C MET A 64 1.42 -1.92 1.28
N PRO A 65 1.82 -0.86 0.54
CA PRO A 65 1.51 0.51 0.91
C PRO A 65 0.09 0.92 0.49
N ASP A 66 -0.52 1.75 1.31
CA ASP A 66 -1.66 2.57 0.90
C ASP A 66 -1.16 3.78 0.12
N MET A 67 -1.80 4.05 -1.02
CA MET A 67 -1.68 5.29 -1.77
C MET A 67 -3.02 6.02 -1.67
N LYS A 68 -3.25 6.71 -0.55
CA LYS A 68 -4.56 7.27 -0.19
C LYS A 68 -4.94 8.52 -0.98
N TYR A 69 -3.96 9.37 -1.27
CA TYR A 69 -4.16 10.65 -1.95
C TYR A 69 -3.13 10.85 -3.06
N GLY A 70 -3.61 11.28 -4.22
CA GLY A 70 -2.75 11.75 -5.31
C GLY A 70 -2.38 13.23 -5.22
N GLU A 71 -3.10 14.02 -4.42
CA GLU A 71 -2.96 15.49 -4.38
C GLU A 71 -2.85 16.02 -2.94
N PRO A 72 -2.10 17.11 -2.69
CA PRO A 72 -1.86 17.65 -1.34
C PRO A 72 -3.11 18.14 -0.61
N GLY A 73 -4.08 18.70 -1.32
CA GLY A 73 -5.28 19.30 -0.73
C GLY A 73 -6.06 18.32 0.15
N PRO A 74 -6.61 17.22 -0.42
CA PRO A 74 -7.30 16.20 0.36
C PRO A 74 -6.44 15.59 1.49
N ALA A 75 -5.13 15.47 1.29
CA ALA A 75 -4.24 14.93 2.29
C ALA A 75 -4.05 15.87 3.49
N SER A 76 -3.92 17.17 3.24
CA SER A 76 -3.92 18.22 4.27
C SER A 76 -5.26 18.28 5.00
N ASP A 77 -6.35 18.41 4.24
CA ASP A 77 -7.69 18.66 4.79
C ASP A 77 -8.19 17.51 5.66
N PHE A 78 -7.91 16.27 5.26
CA PHE A 78 -8.51 15.09 5.90
C PHE A 78 -7.53 14.29 6.76
N SER A 79 -6.23 14.43 6.53
CA SER A 79 -5.20 13.68 7.27
C SER A 79 -4.12 14.56 7.89
N LYS A 80 -4.16 15.89 7.73
CA LYS A 80 -3.13 16.83 8.20
C LYS A 80 -1.73 16.46 7.70
N ALA A 81 -1.66 15.98 6.46
CA ALA A 81 -0.44 15.51 5.82
C ALA A 81 -0.35 16.07 4.41
N ASP A 82 -0.10 17.37 4.31
CA ASP A 82 0.06 18.10 3.05
C ASP A 82 1.15 17.51 2.14
N SER A 83 2.29 17.12 2.71
CA SER A 83 3.38 16.45 1.96
C SER A 83 3.13 14.97 1.68
N TYR A 84 1.93 14.43 1.94
CA TYR A 84 1.64 13.00 1.78
C TYR A 84 1.92 12.48 0.37
N PRO A 85 1.40 13.05 -0.73
CA PRO A 85 1.61 12.47 -2.05
C PRO A 85 3.09 12.43 -2.44
N GLU A 86 3.86 13.48 -2.10
CA GLU A 86 5.29 13.55 -2.38
C GLU A 86 6.07 12.43 -1.65
N ILE A 87 5.91 12.35 -0.33
CA ILE A 87 6.59 11.35 0.50
C ILE A 87 6.13 9.94 0.11
N ASN A 88 4.83 9.75 -0.12
CA ASN A 88 4.25 8.48 -0.49
C ASN A 88 4.77 7.99 -1.84
N PHE A 89 4.83 8.85 -2.85
CA PHE A 89 5.31 8.47 -4.17
C PHE A 89 6.81 8.12 -4.12
N ALA A 90 7.60 8.89 -3.38
CA ALA A 90 9.02 8.60 -3.17
C ALA A 90 9.23 7.25 -2.46
N ALA A 91 8.47 6.99 -1.39
CA ALA A 91 8.53 5.74 -0.63
C ALA A 91 8.12 4.53 -1.50
N VAL A 92 7.00 4.62 -2.22
CA VAL A 92 6.51 3.54 -3.10
C VAL A 92 7.50 3.24 -4.23
N LYS A 93 8.15 4.26 -4.79
CA LYS A 93 9.20 4.08 -5.79
C LYS A 93 10.40 3.31 -5.24
N GLU A 94 10.82 3.62 -4.03
CA GLU A 94 11.91 2.89 -3.37
C GLU A 94 11.49 1.46 -2.99
N MET A 95 10.27 1.26 -2.50
CA MET A 95 9.72 -0.08 -2.23
C MET A 95 9.73 -0.95 -3.49
N HIS A 96 9.31 -0.40 -4.63
CA HIS A 96 9.36 -1.10 -5.92
C HIS A 96 10.80 -1.38 -6.36
N ARG A 97 11.73 -0.44 -6.19
CA ARG A 97 13.15 -0.67 -6.51
C ARG A 97 13.72 -1.89 -5.77
N GLN A 98 13.34 -2.08 -4.51
CA GLN A 98 13.83 -3.18 -3.67
C GLN A 98 13.15 -4.53 -3.97
N ALA A 99 11.83 -4.53 -4.15
CA ALA A 99 11.03 -5.76 -4.22
C ALA A 99 10.56 -6.13 -5.64
N GLY A 100 10.45 -5.17 -6.55
CA GLY A 100 9.95 -5.34 -7.92
C GLY A 100 8.43 -5.49 -7.99
N ASP A 101 7.95 -5.92 -9.17
CA ASP A 101 6.55 -6.27 -9.38
C ASP A 101 6.16 -7.50 -8.56
N LEU A 102 4.90 -7.57 -8.12
CA LEU A 102 4.41 -8.69 -7.31
C LEU A 102 4.62 -10.04 -8.02
N VAL A 103 5.32 -10.93 -7.32
CA VAL A 103 5.58 -12.32 -7.69
C VAL A 103 4.67 -13.21 -6.86
N ILE A 104 3.85 -13.98 -7.56
CA ILE A 104 2.99 -15.01 -6.99
C ILE A 104 3.69 -16.34 -7.23
N GLY A 105 4.03 -17.03 -6.14
CA GLY A 105 4.69 -18.33 -6.16
C GLY A 105 3.70 -19.48 -6.31
N GLU A 106 4.13 -20.65 -5.85
CA GLU A 106 3.29 -21.85 -5.79
C GLU A 106 2.05 -21.62 -4.90
N ASN A 107 0.97 -22.36 -5.17
CA ASN A 107 -0.30 -22.27 -4.45
C ASN A 107 -0.97 -20.88 -4.47
N HIS A 108 -0.64 -20.04 -5.46
CA HIS A 108 -1.20 -18.69 -5.62
C HIS A 108 -0.88 -17.73 -4.46
N VAL A 109 0.22 -17.97 -3.75
CA VAL A 109 0.65 -17.13 -2.61
C VAL A 109 1.67 -16.09 -3.09
N ALA A 110 1.49 -14.83 -2.69
CA ALA A 110 2.49 -13.79 -2.95
C ALA A 110 3.75 -14.06 -2.11
N ILE A 111 4.92 -14.03 -2.76
CA ILE A 111 6.20 -14.33 -2.11
C ILE A 111 7.17 -13.15 -2.11
N ARG A 112 7.03 -12.20 -3.04
CA ARG A 112 7.86 -11.00 -3.13
C ARG A 112 7.17 -9.92 -3.97
N GLY A 113 7.48 -8.65 -3.72
CA GLY A 113 7.15 -7.54 -4.62
C GLY A 113 6.22 -6.50 -4.03
N LEU A 114 5.69 -5.63 -4.90
CA LEU A 114 4.83 -4.52 -4.50
C LEU A 114 3.35 -4.79 -4.77
N LEU A 115 2.52 -4.68 -3.73
CA LEU A 115 1.05 -4.71 -3.76
C LEU A 115 0.49 -3.37 -3.28
N VAL A 116 0.10 -2.48 -4.20
CA VAL A 116 -0.44 -1.17 -3.83
C VAL A 116 -1.92 -1.28 -3.49
N ARG A 117 -2.35 -0.57 -2.45
CA ARG A 117 -3.77 -0.40 -2.12
C ARG A 117 -4.21 1.05 -2.34
N HIS A 118 -5.35 1.23 -2.99
CA HIS A 118 -5.91 2.54 -3.27
C HIS A 118 -7.39 2.60 -2.87
N LEU A 119 -7.67 3.27 -1.75
CA LEU A 119 -9.04 3.50 -1.28
C LEU A 119 -9.70 4.62 -2.09
N VAL A 120 -10.79 4.30 -2.78
CA VAL A 120 -11.59 5.30 -3.48
C VAL A 120 -12.36 6.13 -2.47
N LEU A 121 -12.30 7.45 -2.61
CA LEU A 121 -13.02 8.40 -1.75
C LEU A 121 -14.14 9.10 -2.53
N PRO A 122 -15.22 9.51 -1.85
CA PRO A 122 -16.34 10.24 -2.46
C PRO A 122 -15.84 11.49 -3.20
N GLY A 123 -16.46 11.82 -4.33
CA GLY A 123 -16.17 13.04 -5.10
C GLY A 123 -14.78 13.06 -5.71
N GLY A 124 -14.14 11.90 -5.91
CA GLY A 124 -12.79 11.81 -6.48
C GLY A 124 -11.68 12.33 -5.57
N LEU A 125 -11.96 12.52 -4.27
CA LEU A 125 -11.02 13.13 -3.30
C LEU A 125 -9.73 12.33 -3.09
N ALA A 126 -9.70 11.05 -3.50
CA ALA A 126 -8.49 10.24 -3.45
C ALA A 126 -7.46 10.65 -4.52
N GLY A 127 -7.85 11.42 -5.54
CA GLY A 127 -6.96 11.76 -6.66
C GLY A 127 -6.54 10.52 -7.46
N THR A 128 -7.47 9.58 -7.67
CA THR A 128 -7.22 8.26 -8.29
C THR A 128 -6.43 8.37 -9.58
N LYS A 129 -6.80 9.29 -10.48
CA LYS A 129 -6.09 9.51 -11.74
C LYS A 129 -4.60 9.74 -11.56
N LYS A 130 -4.23 10.65 -10.65
CA LYS A 130 -2.83 10.97 -10.37
C LYS A 130 -2.06 9.78 -9.80
N VAL A 131 -2.69 9.01 -8.90
CA VAL A 131 -2.11 7.78 -8.34
C VAL A 131 -1.88 6.74 -9.44
N MET A 132 -2.88 6.46 -10.28
CA MET A 132 -2.77 5.45 -11.33
C MET A 132 -1.75 5.84 -12.41
N GLU A 133 -1.72 7.11 -12.82
CA GLU A 133 -0.70 7.63 -13.73
C GLU A 133 0.71 7.52 -13.15
N PHE A 134 0.89 7.83 -11.87
CA PHE A 134 2.18 7.66 -11.21
C PHE A 134 2.64 6.20 -11.22
N LEU A 135 1.76 5.27 -10.84
CA LEU A 135 2.06 3.84 -10.85
C LEU A 135 2.44 3.35 -12.24
N ALA A 136 1.66 3.70 -13.26
CA ALA A 136 1.90 3.24 -14.62
C ALA A 136 3.17 3.82 -15.25
N HIS A 137 3.50 5.09 -14.97
CA HIS A 137 4.62 5.79 -15.60
C HIS A 137 5.93 5.73 -14.81
N SER A 138 5.87 5.66 -13.49
CA SER A 138 7.05 5.77 -12.61
C SER A 138 7.41 4.48 -11.88
N ILE A 139 6.48 3.53 -11.79
CA ILE A 139 6.67 2.26 -11.09
C ILE A 139 6.68 1.10 -12.09
N SER A 140 5.51 0.66 -12.54
CA SER A 140 5.36 -0.41 -13.53
C SER A 140 3.91 -0.52 -13.97
N ARG A 141 3.66 -0.77 -15.27
CA ARG A 141 2.32 -1.15 -15.78
C ARG A 141 1.83 -2.51 -15.25
N LYS A 142 2.74 -3.29 -14.65
CA LYS A 142 2.46 -4.59 -14.01
C LYS A 142 2.35 -4.47 -12.48
N THR A 143 2.39 -3.26 -11.91
CA THR A 143 2.13 -3.09 -10.47
C THR A 143 0.76 -3.69 -10.15
N TYR A 144 0.72 -4.52 -9.11
CA TYR A 144 -0.52 -5.08 -8.63
C TYR A 144 -1.22 -4.02 -7.76
N VAL A 145 -2.44 -3.64 -8.14
CA VAL A 145 -3.20 -2.58 -7.47
C VAL A 145 -4.53 -3.13 -7.00
N ASN A 146 -4.76 -3.07 -5.69
CA ASN A 146 -6.08 -3.31 -5.11
C ASN A 146 -6.83 -1.98 -5.02
N ILE A 147 -7.83 -1.80 -5.89
CA ILE A 147 -8.72 -0.64 -5.88
C ILE A 147 -9.92 -0.97 -5.00
N MET A 148 -10.09 -0.17 -3.96
CA MET A 148 -10.88 -0.49 -2.78
C MET A 148 -12.13 0.39 -2.70
N ALA A 149 -13.31 -0.24 -2.72
CA ALA A 149 -14.61 0.43 -2.61
C ALA A 149 -15.10 0.64 -1.17
N GLN A 150 -14.32 0.23 -0.16
CA GLN A 150 -14.81 0.03 1.21
C GLN A 150 -14.82 1.30 2.08
N TYR A 151 -14.80 2.50 1.48
CA TYR A 151 -14.89 3.73 2.25
C TYR A 151 -16.22 3.82 3.02
N ARG A 152 -16.13 4.07 4.33
CA ARG A 152 -17.28 4.24 5.21
C ARG A 152 -17.06 5.44 6.13
N PRO A 153 -18.00 6.41 6.18
CA PRO A 153 -17.89 7.53 7.10
C PRO A 153 -18.06 7.05 8.55
N TYR A 154 -17.11 7.40 9.41
CA TYR A 154 -17.17 7.19 10.86
C TYR A 154 -16.68 8.43 11.60
N TYR A 155 -17.07 8.55 12.88
CA TYR A 155 -16.67 9.64 13.75
C TYR A 155 -16.92 11.03 13.11
N LYS A 156 -15.90 11.88 12.99
CA LYS A 156 -15.99 13.23 12.42
C LYS A 156 -16.32 13.27 10.92
N ALA A 157 -16.18 12.15 10.22
CA ALA A 157 -16.61 12.08 8.82
C ALA A 157 -18.14 12.06 8.71
N VAL A 158 -18.87 11.56 9.73
CA VAL A 158 -20.33 11.53 9.71
C VAL A 158 -20.87 12.97 9.65
N GLY A 159 -21.68 13.27 8.63
CA GLY A 159 -22.21 14.61 8.39
C GLY A 159 -21.24 15.59 7.72
N HIS A 160 -20.00 15.19 7.42
CA HIS A 160 -19.07 16.02 6.64
C HIS A 160 -19.61 16.21 5.21
N PRO A 161 -19.64 17.43 4.64
CA PRO A 161 -20.26 17.68 3.34
C PRO A 161 -19.64 16.87 2.19
N LEU A 162 -18.34 16.57 2.28
CA LEU A 162 -17.61 15.84 1.24
C LEU A 162 -17.37 14.36 1.57
N LEU A 163 -17.22 14.03 2.85
CA LEU A 163 -16.78 12.70 3.33
C LEU A 163 -17.89 11.94 4.04
N GLY A 164 -19.02 12.57 4.33
CA GLY A 164 -20.11 12.00 5.12
C GLY A 164 -20.98 10.97 4.40
N ARG A 165 -20.56 10.52 3.22
CA ARG A 165 -21.25 9.49 2.44
C ARG A 165 -20.30 8.41 1.98
N ARG A 166 -20.85 7.26 1.61
CA ARG A 166 -20.10 6.24 0.88
C ARG A 166 -19.89 6.67 -0.57
N ILE A 167 -18.95 6.01 -1.25
CA ILE A 167 -18.82 6.12 -2.69
C ILE A 167 -20.04 5.49 -3.37
N THR A 168 -20.32 5.95 -4.59
CA THR A 168 -21.30 5.37 -5.49
C THR A 168 -20.66 4.31 -6.39
N ASP A 169 -21.46 3.44 -6.97
CA ASP A 169 -20.98 2.47 -7.97
C ASP A 169 -20.35 3.16 -9.18
N ALA A 170 -20.83 4.35 -9.55
CA ALA A 170 -20.27 5.14 -10.65
C ALA A 170 -18.84 5.59 -10.33
N GLU A 171 -18.61 6.14 -9.15
CA GLU A 171 -17.27 6.57 -8.69
C GLU A 171 -16.31 5.38 -8.61
N TYR A 172 -16.79 4.21 -8.20
CA TYR A 172 -15.95 3.01 -8.19
C TYR A 172 -15.61 2.52 -9.60
N ARG A 173 -16.59 2.47 -10.52
CA ARG A 173 -16.34 2.11 -11.92
C ARG A 173 -15.39 3.10 -12.61
N GLU A 174 -15.53 4.39 -12.33
CA GLU A 174 -14.63 5.42 -12.82
C GLU A 174 -13.18 5.20 -12.34
N ALA A 175 -12.99 4.82 -11.08
CA ALA A 175 -11.66 4.48 -10.56
C ALA A 175 -11.04 3.27 -11.28
N LEU A 176 -11.83 2.22 -11.53
CA LEU A 176 -11.39 1.04 -12.30
C LEU A 176 -11.05 1.41 -13.75
N GLN A 177 -11.90 2.21 -14.41
CA GLN A 177 -11.66 2.69 -15.78
C GLN A 177 -10.39 3.54 -15.86
N THR A 178 -10.18 4.44 -14.90
CA THR A 178 -8.99 5.29 -14.82
C THR A 178 -7.72 4.45 -14.74
N ALA A 179 -7.72 3.37 -13.95
CA ALA A 179 -6.58 2.47 -13.86
C ALA A 179 -6.32 1.71 -15.19
N ALA A 180 -7.38 1.28 -15.88
CA ALA A 180 -7.28 0.65 -17.19
C ALA A 180 -6.74 1.63 -18.25
N GLU A 181 -7.22 2.88 -18.26
CA GLU A 181 -6.76 3.95 -19.17
C GLU A 181 -5.30 4.34 -18.93
N ALA A 182 -4.83 4.31 -17.68
CA ALA A 182 -3.42 4.47 -17.34
C ALA A 182 -2.55 3.29 -17.82
N GLY A 183 -3.16 2.18 -18.23
CA GLY A 183 -2.47 0.99 -18.73
C GLY A 183 -2.03 0.00 -17.64
N LEU A 184 -2.63 0.05 -16.45
CA LEU A 184 -2.39 -0.93 -15.39
C LEU A 184 -3.12 -2.24 -15.71
N THR A 185 -2.40 -3.35 -15.63
CA THR A 185 -2.90 -4.66 -16.10
C THR A 185 -3.29 -5.63 -14.98
N ARG A 186 -2.89 -5.35 -13.74
CA ARG A 186 -3.09 -6.23 -12.58
C ARG A 186 -3.91 -5.50 -11.52
N ILE A 187 -5.21 -5.38 -11.78
CA ILE A 187 -6.16 -4.69 -10.92
C ILE A 187 -7.00 -5.73 -10.19
N GLN A 188 -7.01 -5.66 -8.86
CA GLN A 188 -7.98 -6.34 -8.02
C GLN A 188 -9.06 -5.35 -7.62
N ALA A 189 -10.32 -5.73 -7.88
CA ALA A 189 -11.50 -5.03 -7.43
C ALA A 189 -11.96 -5.62 -6.08
N SER A 190 -12.06 -4.81 -5.02
CA SER A 190 -12.55 -5.27 -3.70
C SER A 190 -13.45 -4.28 -2.98
#